data_AF-A0A354SHZ9-F1
#
_entry.id   AF-A0A354SHZ9-F1
#
_cell.length_a   1.000
_cell.length_b   1.000
_cell.length_c   1.000
_cell.angle_alpha   90.00
_cell.angle_beta   90.00
_cell.angle_gamma   90.00
#
_symmetry.space_group_name_H-M   'P 1'
#
loop_
_entity.id
_entity.type
_entity.pdbx_description
1 polymer ?
#
loop_
_entity_poly.entity_id
_entity_poly.type
_entity_poly.pdbx_seq_one_letter_code
_entity_poly.pdbx_strand_id
1 'polypeptide(L)'
;MQKTKKYPINQPDEISLRKKKMGQVVVIEDRCKGCGFCIDNCPRQVLRVSSVFNKKGYHPPEVIDTTRCVNCHFCEILCPEFAIYSVEYDDFEE
;
A
#
# COMPACT_ATOMS: atom_id res chain seq x y z
N MET A 1 -38.37 -22.36 -10.60
CA MET A 1 -37.60 -22.93 -9.47
C MET A 1 -36.13 -23.01 -9.87
N GLN A 2 -35.39 -21.92 -9.66
CA GLN A 2 -33.97 -21.85 -9.98
C GLN A 2 -33.21 -22.49 -8.83
N LYS A 3 -32.58 -23.63 -9.09
CA LYS A 3 -31.83 -24.40 -8.09
C LYS A 3 -30.62 -23.58 -7.66
N THR A 4 -30.63 -23.11 -6.42
CA THR A 4 -29.50 -22.44 -5.76
C THR A 4 -28.31 -23.40 -5.71
N LYS A 5 -27.25 -23.12 -6.48
CA LYS A 5 -25.95 -23.76 -6.27
C LYS A 5 -25.41 -23.31 -4.92
N LYS A 6 -25.62 -24.13 -3.89
CA LYS A 6 -24.89 -24.04 -2.62
C LYS A 6 -23.43 -24.38 -2.93
N TYR A 7 -22.54 -23.40 -2.83
CA TYR A 7 -21.11 -23.62 -2.93
C TYR A 7 -20.64 -24.31 -1.65
N PRO A 8 -19.92 -25.45 -1.73
CA PRO A 8 -19.40 -26.11 -0.54
C PRO A 8 -18.22 -25.30 -0.02
N ILE A 9 -18.35 -24.82 1.22
CA ILE A 9 -17.24 -24.36 2.05
C ILE A 9 -16.50 -25.60 2.52
N ASN A 10 -15.17 -25.62 2.35
CA ASN A 10 -14.19 -26.63 2.76
C ASN A 10 -13.70 -27.58 1.66
N GLN A 11 -12.81 -27.06 0.80
CA GLN A 11 -11.68 -27.80 0.23
C GLN A 11 -10.45 -26.88 0.39
N PRO A 12 -9.31 -27.35 0.93
CA PRO A 12 -8.10 -26.57 0.91
C PRO A 12 -7.68 -26.46 -0.55
N ASP A 13 -7.91 -25.30 -1.12
CA ASP A 13 -7.66 -24.96 -2.49
C ASP A 13 -6.14 -25.00 -2.77
N GLU A 14 -5.74 -25.56 -3.91
CA GLU A 14 -4.35 -25.73 -4.36
C GLU A 14 -3.58 -24.40 -4.60
N ILE A 15 -3.92 -23.32 -3.90
CA ILE A 15 -3.47 -21.92 -4.13
C ILE A 15 -2.37 -21.49 -3.14
N SER A 16 -1.48 -22.39 -2.71
CA SER A 16 -0.52 -22.08 -1.62
C SER A 16 0.92 -21.77 -2.05
N LEU A 17 1.19 -21.32 -3.28
CA LEU A 17 2.54 -20.88 -3.69
C LEU A 17 2.59 -19.56 -4.46
N ARG A 18 1.61 -18.66 -4.28
CA ARG A 18 1.79 -17.30 -4.80
C ARG A 18 2.81 -16.57 -3.93
N LYS A 19 4.03 -16.35 -4.46
CA LYS A 19 5.05 -15.48 -3.87
C LYS A 19 4.34 -14.20 -3.43
N LYS A 20 4.37 -13.91 -2.12
CA LYS A 20 3.86 -12.64 -1.59
C LYS A 20 4.56 -11.54 -2.41
N LYS A 21 3.82 -10.56 -2.91
CA LYS A 21 4.44 -9.38 -3.52
C LYS A 21 4.76 -8.39 -2.41
N MET A 22 5.96 -7.83 -2.42
CA MET A 22 6.44 -6.86 -1.45
C MET A 22 6.65 -5.58 -2.21
N GLY A 23 6.42 -4.46 -1.53
CA GLY A 23 6.64 -3.17 -2.12
C GLY A 23 7.44 -2.26 -1.22
N GLN A 24 8.17 -1.33 -1.85
CA GLN A 24 8.73 -0.18 -1.18
C GLN A 24 7.90 1.04 -1.54
N VAL A 25 7.50 1.83 -0.53
CA VAL A 25 6.79 3.09 -0.75
C VAL A 25 7.80 4.22 -0.89
N VAL A 26 7.61 5.06 -1.90
CA VAL A 26 8.44 6.25 -2.16
C VAL A 26 7.55 7.49 -2.11
N VAL A 27 8.00 8.51 -1.38
CA VAL A 27 7.30 9.79 -1.22
C VAL A 27 8.12 10.90 -1.87
N ILE A 28 7.49 11.65 -2.77
CA ILE A 28 8.04 12.86 -3.38
C ILE A 28 7.59 14.05 -2.52
N GLU A 29 8.33 14.32 -1.44
CA GLU A 29 7.95 15.31 -0.43
C GLU A 29 7.64 16.70 -1.01
N ASP A 30 8.39 17.12 -2.03
CA ASP A 30 8.21 18.42 -2.70
C ASP A 30 6.86 18.55 -3.43
N ARG A 31 6.15 17.44 -3.69
CA ARG A 31 4.79 17.45 -4.27
C ARG A 31 3.69 17.34 -3.21
N CYS A 32 4.00 16.78 -2.03
CA CYS A 32 2.99 16.46 -1.03
C CYS A 32 2.33 17.72 -0.43
N LYS A 33 0.99 17.68 -0.30
CA LYS A 33 0.17 18.69 0.40
C LYS A 33 -0.45 18.20 1.72
N GLY A 34 0.04 17.10 2.28
CA GLY A 34 -0.35 16.62 3.61
C GLY A 34 -1.83 16.22 3.77
N CYS A 35 -2.53 15.84 2.70
CA CYS A 35 -3.97 15.55 2.75
C CYS A 35 -4.36 14.26 3.49
N GLY A 36 -3.42 13.35 3.74
CA GLY A 36 -3.67 12.12 4.51
C GLY A 36 -4.31 10.94 3.75
N PHE A 37 -4.85 11.11 2.53
CA PHE A 37 -5.58 10.03 1.85
C PHE A 37 -4.81 8.72 1.70
N CYS A 38 -3.50 8.78 1.42
CA CYS A 38 -2.65 7.59 1.33
C CYS A 38 -2.49 6.85 2.67
N ILE A 39 -2.53 7.57 3.79
CA ILE A 39 -2.44 7.01 5.15
C ILE A 39 -3.74 6.29 5.48
N ASP A 40 -4.87 7.00 5.34
CA ASP A 40 -6.20 6.50 5.73
C ASP A 40 -6.62 5.26 4.94
N ASN A 41 -6.18 5.17 3.68
CA ASN A 41 -6.60 4.11 2.77
C ASN A 41 -5.52 3.04 2.55
N CYS A 42 -4.41 3.07 3.30
CA CYS A 42 -3.42 2.00 3.22
C CYS A 42 -3.98 0.73 3.88
N PRO A 43 -4.29 -0.35 3.13
CA PRO A 43 -4.90 -1.57 3.71
C PRO A 43 -3.95 -2.32 4.65
N ARG A 44 -2.66 -1.98 4.60
CA ARG A 44 -1.60 -2.57 5.43
C ARG A 44 -1.14 -1.63 6.54
N GLN A 45 -1.66 -0.41 6.59
CA GLN A 45 -1.34 0.62 7.59
C GLN A 45 0.17 0.83 7.76
N VAL A 46 0.89 0.94 6.64
CA VAL A 46 2.36 1.11 6.64
C VAL A 46 2.80 2.58 6.64
N LEU A 47 1.86 3.51 6.68
CA LEU A 47 2.10 4.95 6.61
C LEU A 47 1.53 5.64 7.84
N ARG A 48 2.18 6.72 8.29
CA ARG A 48 1.63 7.68 9.25
C ARG A 48 1.99 9.11 8.86
N VAL A 49 1.40 10.10 9.53
CA VAL A 49 1.79 11.51 9.38
C VAL A 49 3.19 11.70 9.96
N SER A 50 4.12 12.24 9.17
CA SER A 50 5.45 12.60 9.63
C SER A 50 5.41 13.74 10.64
N SER A 51 6.33 13.72 11.61
CA SER A 51 6.57 14.88 12.50
C SER A 51 7.36 16.01 11.81
N VAL A 52 7.95 15.75 10.64
CA VAL A 52 8.78 16.69 9.88
C VAL A 52 7.93 17.44 8.85
N PHE A 53 8.29 18.69 8.60
CA PHE A 53 7.71 19.51 7.54
C PHE A 53 8.53 19.40 6.24
N ASN A 54 7.85 19.32 5.10
CA ASN A 54 8.50 19.57 3.81
C ASN A 54 8.73 21.08 3.59
N LYS A 55 9.41 21.45 2.49
CA LYS A 55 9.70 22.84 2.11
C LYS A 55 8.45 23.73 1.95
N LYS A 56 7.26 23.13 1.80
CA LYS A 56 5.97 23.83 1.64
C LYS A 56 5.20 23.96 2.96
N GLY A 57 5.73 23.44 4.07
CA GLY A 57 5.08 23.50 5.39
C GLY A 57 4.01 22.45 5.62
N TYR A 58 3.94 21.39 4.80
CA TYR A 58 3.05 20.24 5.05
C TYR A 58 3.80 19.12 5.75
N HIS A 59 3.07 18.25 6.45
CA HIS A 59 3.59 16.98 6.96
C HIS A 59 3.38 15.87 5.92
N PRO A 60 4.44 15.39 5.23
CA PRO A 60 4.32 14.26 4.32
C PRO A 60 4.05 12.96 5.10
N PRO A 61 3.54 11.91 4.44
CA PRO A 61 3.50 10.59 5.05
C PRO A 61 4.92 10.03 5.26
N GLU A 62 5.17 9.39 6.40
CA GLU A 62 6.37 8.58 6.64
C GLU A 62 6.00 7.08 6.67
N VAL A 63 6.92 6.23 6.22
CA VAL A 63 6.74 4.77 6.20
C VAL A 63 7.17 4.20 7.55
N ILE A 64 6.27 3.47 8.22
CA ILE A 64 6.54 2.89 9.55
C ILE A 64 6.87 1.40 9.51
N ASP A 65 6.53 0.71 8.42
CA ASP A 65 6.82 -0.72 8.26
C ASP A 65 6.95 -1.08 6.78
N THR A 66 8.19 -1.18 6.30
CA THR A 66 8.50 -1.51 4.91
C THR A 66 8.18 -2.97 4.56
N THR A 67 8.10 -3.88 5.54
CA THR A 67 7.93 -5.33 5.33
C THR A 67 6.48 -5.74 5.01
N ARG A 68 5.54 -4.81 5.21
CA ARG A 68 4.10 -5.07 5.11
C ARG A 68 3.44 -4.53 3.86
N CYS A 69 4.10 -3.65 3.11
CA CYS A 69 3.59 -3.14 1.86
C CYS A 69 3.52 -4.28 0.83
N VAL A 70 2.37 -4.42 0.18
CA VAL A 70 2.11 -5.50 -0.81
C VAL A 70 2.04 -4.98 -2.24
N ASN A 71 2.66 -3.81 -2.48
CA ASN A 71 2.64 -3.11 -3.75
C ASN A 71 1.24 -3.01 -4.40
N CYS A 72 0.25 -2.55 -3.63
CA CYS A 72 -1.15 -2.48 -4.07
C CYS A 72 -1.52 -1.23 -4.88
N HIS A 73 -0.62 -0.25 -4.99
CA HIS A 73 -0.81 1.03 -5.71
C HIS A 73 -1.97 1.92 -5.23
N PHE A 74 -2.66 1.59 -4.12
CA PHE A 74 -3.74 2.45 -3.60
C PHE A 74 -3.27 3.87 -3.26
N CYS A 75 -2.08 4.00 -2.66
CA CYS A 75 -1.53 5.31 -2.32
C CYS A 75 -1.27 6.18 -3.57
N GLU A 76 -0.91 5.57 -4.70
CA GLU A 76 -0.66 6.24 -5.97
C GLU A 76 -1.98 6.74 -6.58
N ILE A 77 -2.96 5.86 -6.70
CA ILE A 77 -4.28 6.17 -7.31
C ILE A 77 -5.00 7.26 -6.51
N LEU A 78 -4.87 7.26 -5.19
CA LEU A 78 -5.57 8.20 -4.31
C LEU A 78 -4.85 9.55 -4.15
N CYS A 79 -3.60 9.67 -4.55
CA CYS A 79 -2.85 10.90 -4.34
C CYS A 79 -3.17 11.94 -5.43
N PRO A 80 -3.85 13.06 -5.10
CA PRO A 80 -4.18 14.07 -6.10
C PRO A 80 -2.96 14.82 -6.64
N GLU A 81 -1.81 14.73 -5.95
CA GLU A 81 -0.57 15.43 -6.31
C GLU A 81 0.47 14.50 -6.96
N PHE A 82 0.15 13.21 -7.14
CA PHE A 82 1.12 12.18 -7.59
C PHE A 82 2.44 12.27 -6.80
N ALA A 83 2.31 12.41 -5.48
CA ALA A 83 3.41 12.65 -4.55
C ALA A 83 3.88 11.37 -3.83
N ILE A 84 3.31 10.21 -4.16
CA ILE A 84 3.62 8.93 -3.52
C ILE A 84 3.34 7.80 -4.50
N TYR A 85 4.19 6.79 -4.50
CA TYR A 85 4.02 5.57 -5.30
C TYR A 85 4.66 4.38 -4.58
N SER A 86 4.37 3.15 -5.05
CA SER A 86 5.06 1.96 -4.60
C SER A 86 5.73 1.24 -5.77
N VAL A 87 6.89 0.64 -5.51
CA VAL A 87 7.61 -0.21 -6.46
C VAL A 87 7.68 -1.63 -5.91
N GLU A 88 7.64 -2.62 -6.80
CA GLU A 88 7.91 -4.01 -6.40
C GLU A 88 9.35 -4.10 -5.90
N TYR A 89 9.52 -4.75 -4.75
CA TYR A 89 10.82 -5.10 -4.20
C TYR A 89 10.94 -6.63 -4.27
N ASP A 90 11.93 -7.10 -5.01
CA ASP A 90 12.37 -8.49 -4.93
C ASP A 90 13.49 -8.54 -3.90
N ASP A 91 13.27 -9.30 -2.82
CA ASP A 91 14.33 -9.76 -1.92
C ASP A 91 15.25 -10.70 -2.73
N PHE A 92 16.13 -10.13 -3.57
CA PHE A 92 17.34 -10.82 -3.99
C PHE A 92 18.30 -10.70 -2.80
N GLU A 93 18.21 -11.64 -1.86
CA GLU A 93 19.33 -11.90 -0.97
C GLU A 93 20.51 -12.38 -1.83
N GLU A 94 21.62 -11.64 -1.79
CA GLU A 94 22.96 -12.13 -2.16
C GLU A 94 23.50 -13.08 -1.08
#